data_AF-A0A378MWF1-F1
#
_entry.id   AF-A0A378MWF1-F1
#
_cell.length_a   1.000
_cell.length_b   1.000
_cell.length_c   1.000
_cell.angle_alpha   90.00
_cell.angle_beta   90.00
_cell.angle_gamma   90.00
#
_symmetry.space_group_name_H-M   'P 1'
#
loop_
_entity.id
_entity.type
_entity.pdbx_description
1 polymer ?
#
loop_
_entity_poly.entity_id
_entity_poly.type
_entity_poly.pdbx_seq_one_letter_code
_entity_poly.pdbx_strand_id
1 'polypeptide(L)'
;MVTINEKIVNLTYGDQDALNIYFKGGWGALPIEYNYQVDAILELVLRREQEELARKNGYLDVIPKIIHYTSKFKPWKKELHTMQISTRKKYWFYYHLEWNDILEQHQK
;
A
#
# COMPACT_ATOMS: atom_id res chain seq x y z
N MET A 1 -11.96 -21.61 -21.57
CA MET A 1 -11.88 -20.47 -20.64
C MET A 1 -11.51 -19.26 -21.47
N VAL A 2 -12.36 -18.23 -21.52
CA VAL A 2 -11.99 -16.96 -22.17
C VAL A 2 -11.15 -16.18 -21.17
N THR A 3 -9.91 -15.87 -21.53
CA THR A 3 -9.01 -15.05 -20.70
C THR A 3 -9.57 -13.62 -20.66
N ILE A 4 -9.56 -13.00 -19.47
CA ILE A 4 -10.09 -11.64 -19.23
C ILE A 4 -9.48 -10.60 -20.19
N ASN A 5 -8.28 -10.87 -20.72
CA ASN A 5 -7.57 -10.03 -21.70
C ASN A 5 -8.29 -9.84 -23.03
N GLU A 6 -9.20 -10.73 -23.43
CA GLU A 6 -9.85 -10.67 -24.76
C GLU A 6 -11.11 -9.80 -24.80
N LYS A 7 -11.70 -9.47 -23.63
CA LYS A 7 -13.01 -8.78 -23.56
C LYS A 7 -12.97 -7.34 -23.06
N ILE A 8 -11.86 -6.86 -22.50
CA ILE A 8 -11.82 -5.54 -21.84
C ILE A 8 -10.67 -4.72 -22.41
N VAL A 9 -11.01 -3.81 -23.31
CA VAL A 9 -10.07 -2.86 -23.90
C VAL A 9 -9.95 -1.66 -22.97
N ASN A 10 -8.71 -1.20 -22.71
CA ASN A 10 -8.34 -0.03 -21.87
C ASN A 10 -8.46 -0.19 -20.34
N LEU A 11 -7.61 -1.03 -19.76
CA LEU A 11 -7.39 -1.09 -18.30
C LEU A 11 -6.44 0.05 -17.87
N THR A 12 -6.91 1.00 -17.07
CA THR A 12 -6.13 2.17 -16.62
C THR A 12 -5.09 1.78 -15.57
N TYR A 13 -5.48 0.87 -14.66
CA TYR A 13 -4.66 0.36 -13.56
C TYR A 13 -4.26 -1.11 -13.78
N GLY A 14 -4.27 -1.57 -15.04
CA GLY A 14 -3.79 -2.90 -15.43
C GLY A 14 -4.56 -4.04 -14.75
N ASP A 15 -3.83 -4.96 -14.13
CA ASP A 15 -4.37 -6.13 -13.45
C ASP A 15 -5.29 -5.78 -12.28
N GLN A 16 -5.04 -4.67 -11.59
CA GLN A 16 -5.94 -4.18 -10.53
C GLN A 16 -7.35 -3.91 -11.06
N ASP A 17 -7.49 -3.34 -12.25
CA ASP A 17 -8.81 -3.14 -12.88
C ASP A 17 -9.45 -4.46 -13.27
N ALA A 18 -8.67 -5.39 -13.83
CA ALA A 18 -9.15 -6.71 -14.21
C ALA A 18 -9.75 -7.45 -13.00
N LEU A 19 -9.06 -7.42 -11.86
CA LEU A 19 -9.51 -8.01 -10.60
C LEU A 19 -10.76 -7.32 -10.06
N ASN A 20 -10.79 -5.97 -10.07
CA ASN A 20 -11.96 -5.21 -9.63
C ASN A 20 -13.21 -5.51 -10.46
N ILE A 21 -13.07 -5.67 -11.77
CA ILE A 21 -14.19 -6.01 -12.66
C ILE A 21 -14.66 -7.44 -12.37
N TYR A 22 -13.74 -8.39 -12.27
CA TYR A 22 -14.07 -9.80 -12.06
C TYR A 22 -14.74 -10.04 -10.69
N PHE A 23 -14.22 -9.43 -9.62
CA PHE A 23 -14.71 -9.61 -8.24
C PHE A 23 -15.73 -8.55 -7.80
N LYS A 24 -16.29 -7.78 -8.74
CA LYS A 24 -17.25 -6.71 -8.41
C LYS A 24 -18.44 -7.27 -7.62
N GLY A 25 -18.65 -6.75 -6.42
CA GLY A 25 -19.72 -7.20 -5.51
C GLY A 25 -19.48 -8.53 -4.80
N GLY A 26 -18.34 -9.19 -5.04
CA GLY A 26 -17.97 -10.48 -4.48
C GLY A 26 -16.60 -10.48 -3.80
N TRP A 27 -16.28 -9.42 -3.04
CA TRP A 27 -15.02 -9.30 -2.32
C TRP A 27 -15.24 -8.99 -0.84
N GLY A 28 -14.36 -9.53 0.02
CA GLY A 28 -14.35 -9.25 1.45
C GLY A 28 -13.47 -8.04 1.75
N ALA A 29 -14.04 -7.01 2.37
CA ALA A 29 -13.28 -5.84 2.76
C ALA A 29 -12.32 -6.16 3.92
N LEU A 30 -11.04 -5.89 3.72
CA LEU A 30 -10.04 -5.97 4.79
C LEU A 30 -9.96 -4.62 5.52
N PRO A 31 -9.70 -4.63 6.85
CA PRO A 31 -9.33 -3.43 7.56
C PRO A 31 -8.11 -2.75 6.94
N ILE A 32 -8.11 -1.42 6.95
CA ILE A 32 -7.12 -0.58 6.30
C ILE A 32 -5.68 -0.86 6.75
N GLU A 33 -5.45 -1.29 7.99
CA GLU A 33 -4.10 -1.57 8.49
C GLU A 33 -3.40 -2.72 7.75
N TYR A 34 -4.15 -3.57 7.05
CA TYR A 34 -3.62 -4.68 6.25
C TYR A 34 -3.29 -4.29 4.81
N ASN A 35 -3.58 -3.06 4.38
CA ASN A 35 -3.13 -2.52 3.10
C ASN A 35 -2.96 -1.00 3.21
N TYR A 36 -2.03 -0.57 4.07
CA TYR A 36 -1.76 0.85 4.28
C TYR A 36 -0.95 1.43 3.12
N GLN A 37 -1.67 2.01 2.15
CA GLN A 37 -1.10 2.60 0.94
C GLN A 37 -0.58 4.02 1.21
N VAL A 38 0.71 4.12 1.52
CA VAL A 38 1.34 5.37 2.00
C VAL A 38 1.14 6.52 1.02
N ASP A 39 1.26 6.25 -0.29
CA ASP A 39 1.17 7.26 -1.33
C ASP A 39 -0.27 7.71 -1.63
N ALA A 40 -1.26 6.81 -1.48
CA ALA A 40 -2.66 7.16 -1.67
C ALA A 40 -3.14 8.12 -0.58
N ILE A 41 -2.67 7.91 0.66
CA ILE A 41 -2.93 8.80 1.79
C ILE A 41 -2.27 10.16 1.55
N LEU A 42 -1.04 10.16 1.06
CA LEU A 42 -0.33 11.38 0.67
C LEU A 42 -1.11 12.19 -0.39
N GLU A 43 -1.63 11.52 -1.42
CA GLU A 43 -2.44 12.16 -2.45
C GLU A 43 -3.73 12.74 -1.88
N LEU A 44 -4.47 11.96 -1.09
CA LEU A 44 -5.74 12.38 -0.48
C LEU A 44 -5.57 13.58 0.46
N VAL A 45 -4.56 13.53 1.33
CA VAL A 45 -4.35 14.53 2.38
C VAL A 45 -3.75 15.81 1.80
N LEU A 46 -2.66 15.71 1.02
CA LEU A 46 -1.92 16.92 0.59
C LEU A 46 -2.37 17.48 -0.75
N ARG A 47 -2.77 16.64 -1.71
CA ARG A 47 -3.07 17.11 -3.07
C ARG A 47 -4.55 17.41 -3.27
N ARG A 48 -5.41 16.68 -2.57
CA ARG A 48 -6.86 16.87 -2.65
C ARG A 48 -7.41 17.66 -1.47
N GLU A 49 -6.56 18.01 -0.50
CA GLU A 49 -6.92 18.74 0.73
C GLU A 49 -8.05 18.06 1.52
N GLN A 50 -8.14 16.72 1.46
CA GLN A 50 -9.21 15.93 2.08
C GLN A 50 -8.75 15.28 3.39
N GLU A 51 -8.05 16.02 4.24
CA GLU A 51 -7.56 15.50 5.51
C GLU A 51 -8.70 14.96 6.40
N GLU A 52 -9.82 15.68 6.50
CA GLU A 52 -10.97 15.24 7.29
C GLU A 52 -11.55 13.91 6.79
N LEU A 53 -11.59 13.71 5.47
CA LEU A 53 -12.05 12.44 4.89
C LEU A 53 -11.05 11.32 5.17
N ALA A 54 -9.76 11.60 5.06
CA ALA A 54 -8.71 10.65 5.41
C ALA A 54 -8.82 10.23 6.89
N ARG A 55 -9.05 11.19 7.79
CA ARG A 55 -9.27 10.95 9.21
C ARG A 55 -10.53 10.11 9.45
N LYS A 56 -11.67 10.50 8.86
CA LYS A 56 -12.95 9.79 9.00
C LYS A 56 -12.88 8.34 8.54
N ASN A 57 -12.10 8.07 7.49
CA ASN A 57 -11.89 6.72 6.98
C ASN A 57 -10.75 5.97 7.70
N GLY A 58 -10.20 6.52 8.79
CA GLY A 58 -9.18 5.89 9.63
C GLY A 58 -7.77 5.88 9.05
N TYR A 59 -7.49 6.61 7.96
CA TYR A 59 -6.17 6.62 7.33
C TYR A 59 -5.09 7.31 8.19
N LEU A 60 -5.47 8.25 9.06
CA LEU A 60 -4.50 9.05 9.84
C LEU A 60 -4.19 8.48 11.22
N ASP A 61 -5.12 7.73 11.80
CA ASP A 61 -5.04 7.27 13.20
C ASP A 61 -4.76 5.76 13.31
N VAL A 62 -4.46 5.10 12.18
CA VAL A 62 -4.20 3.66 12.13
C VAL A 62 -2.72 3.32 12.29
N ILE A 63 -2.44 2.27 13.05
CA ILE A 63 -1.11 1.65 13.10
C ILE A 63 -1.06 0.57 12.01
N PRO A 64 -0.25 0.73 10.94
CA PRO A 64 -0.23 -0.23 9.85
C PRO A 64 0.41 -1.56 10.26
N LYS A 65 -0.26 -2.66 9.91
CA LYS A 65 0.27 -4.03 9.96
C LYS A 65 1.04 -4.36 8.69
N ILE A 66 0.57 -3.88 7.54
CA ILE A 66 1.23 -4.00 6.23
C ILE A 66 1.36 -2.62 5.60
N ILE A 67 2.57 -2.26 5.20
CA ILE A 67 2.88 -0.99 4.54
C ILE A 67 3.06 -1.25 3.04
N HIS A 68 2.27 -0.60 2.20
CA HIS A 68 2.30 -0.77 0.75
C HIS A 68 2.74 0.52 0.05
N TYR A 69 3.92 0.48 -0.59
CA TYR A 69 4.48 1.57 -1.39
C TYR A 69 4.01 1.45 -2.85
N THR A 70 2.80 1.95 -3.14
CA THR A 70 2.14 1.74 -4.44
C THR A 70 2.63 2.67 -5.53
N SER A 71 3.18 3.85 -5.21
CA SER A 71 3.56 4.83 -6.24
C SER A 71 4.94 4.59 -6.85
N LYS A 72 5.36 5.52 -7.73
CA LYS A 72 6.71 5.59 -8.28
C LYS A 72 7.78 5.99 -7.24
N PHE A 73 7.38 6.62 -6.13
CA PHE A 73 8.24 7.07 -5.04
C PHE A 73 8.55 5.91 -4.09
N LYS A 74 9.40 5.00 -4.58
CA LYS A 74 9.77 3.81 -3.81
C LYS A 74 10.71 4.16 -2.65
N PRO A 75 10.61 3.48 -1.50
CA PRO A 75 11.41 3.80 -0.31
C PRO A 75 12.91 3.58 -0.48
N TRP A 76 13.33 2.82 -1.50
CA TRP A 76 14.73 2.64 -1.89
C TRP A 76 15.27 3.68 -2.87
N LYS A 77 14.42 4.57 -3.41
CA LYS A 77 14.85 5.65 -4.33
C LYS A 77 15.22 6.92 -3.57
N LYS A 78 15.90 7.85 -4.24
CA LYS A 78 16.38 9.10 -3.62
C LYS A 78 15.24 10.06 -3.29
N GLU A 79 14.18 10.06 -4.08
CA GLU A 79 13.04 10.94 -3.87
C GLU A 79 12.32 10.57 -2.58
N LEU A 80 12.11 11.56 -1.71
CA LEU A 80 11.47 11.37 -0.41
C LEU A 80 10.40 12.42 -0.21
N HIS A 81 9.23 11.97 0.23
CA HIS A 81 8.21 12.86 0.79
C HIS A 81 8.27 12.83 2.32
N THR A 82 8.07 13.97 2.99
CA THR A 82 8.16 14.09 4.47
C THR A 82 7.23 13.12 5.20
N MET A 83 6.00 12.93 4.71
CA MET A 83 5.04 11.95 5.24
C MET A 83 5.46 10.48 5.09
N GLN A 84 6.48 10.17 4.27
CA GLN A 84 7.01 8.81 4.13
C GLN A 84 8.17 8.53 5.09
N ILE A 85 8.66 9.50 5.88
CA ILE A 85 9.87 9.33 6.71
C ILE A 85 9.72 8.15 7.68
N SER A 86 8.61 8.06 8.42
CA SER A 86 8.40 7.01 9.42
C SER A 86 8.29 5.62 8.79
N THR A 87 7.57 5.51 7.68
CA THR A 87 7.41 4.24 6.97
C THR A 87 8.73 3.85 6.28
N ARG A 88 9.42 4.79 5.65
CA ARG A 88 10.74 4.56 5.01
C ARG A 88 11.80 4.09 6.00
N LYS A 89 11.80 4.59 7.24
CA LYS A 89 12.67 4.06 8.30
C LYS A 89 12.43 2.56 8.53
N LYS A 90 11.17 2.12 8.55
CA LYS A 90 10.83 0.69 8.66
C LYS A 90 11.32 -0.11 7.46
N TYR A 91 11.15 0.41 6.23
CA TYR A 91 11.70 -0.23 5.05
C TYR A 91 13.21 -0.47 5.18
N TRP A 92 13.98 0.57 5.53
CA TRP A 92 15.43 0.43 5.67
C TRP A 92 15.84 -0.43 6.87
N PHE A 93 15.06 -0.45 7.95
CA PHE A 93 15.27 -1.39 9.04
C PHE A 93 15.22 -2.84 8.50
N TYR A 94 14.14 -3.22 7.81
CA TYR A 94 14.00 -4.58 7.28
C TYR A 94 14.97 -4.88 6.12
N TYR A 95 15.35 -3.87 5.32
CA TYR A 95 16.35 -4.04 4.26
C TYR A 95 17.74 -4.42 4.81
N HIS A 96 18.12 -3.88 5.97
CA HIS A 96 19.39 -4.19 6.63
C HIS A 96 19.25 -5.27 7.71
N LEU A 97 18.08 -5.91 7.82
CA LEU A 97 17.87 -6.97 8.78
C LEU A 97 18.43 -8.28 8.21
N GLU A 98 19.40 -8.87 8.92
CA GLU A 98 19.99 -10.12 8.49
C GLU A 98 19.08 -11.30 8.85
N TRP A 99 19.12 -12.35 8.02
CA TRP A 99 18.34 -13.56 8.29
C TRP A 99 18.73 -14.22 9.62
N ASN A 100 20.00 -14.13 10.02
CA ASN A 100 20.46 -14.67 11.31
C ASN A 100 19.79 -13.96 12.49
N ASP A 101 19.66 -12.63 12.45
CA ASP A 101 18.97 -11.85 13.50
C ASP A 101 17.51 -12.31 13.65
N ILE A 102 16.85 -12.58 12.51
CA ILE A 102 15.47 -13.09 12.49
C ILE A 102 15.42 -14.49 13.12
N LEU A 103 16.34 -15.38 12.74
CA LEU A 103 16.38 -16.74 13.23
C LEU A 103 16.66 -16.78 14.73
N GLU A 104 17.65 -16.03 15.22
CA GLU A 104 18.00 -15.95 16.64
C GLU A 104 16.82 -15.45 17.49
N GLN A 105 16.08 -14.45 17.02
CA GLN A 105 14.89 -13.94 17.72
C GLN A 105 13.75 -14.98 17.83
N HIS A 106 13.70 -15.94 16.90
CA HIS A 106 12.61 -16.91 16.78
C HIS A 106 13.03 -18.35 17.08
N GLN A 107 14.25 -18.58 17.56
CA GLN A 107 14.65 -19.86 18.14
C GLN A 107 13.82 -20.11 19.41
N LYS A 108 13.01 -21.16 19.38
CA LYS A 108 12.27 -21.68 20.53
C LYS A 108 13.14 -22.61 21.36
#